data_AF-A0AAP2E121-F1
#
_entry.id   AF-A0AAP2E121-F1
#
_cell.length_a   1.000
_cell.length_b   1.000
_cell.length_c   1.000
_cell.angle_alpha   90.00
_cell.angle_beta   90.00
_cell.angle_gamma   90.00
#
_symmetry.space_group_name_H-M   'P 1'
#
loop_
_entity.id
_entity.type
_entity.pdbx_description
1 polymer ?
#
loop_
_entity_poly.entity_id
_entity_poly.type
_entity_poly.pdbx_seq_one_letter_code
_entity_poly.pdbx_strand_id
1 'polypeptide(L)'
;MKKQCLLLAMLLALLCLNQSCNDEPDHVKGPRAVSFSLGLARGGDASGRIAGVIPDGSSVLITLTKPDGTPVLTREPVSILTLGNGYVTAPLSLEPGDYTLTDFWIVQDSSAVLFLTPKAGSPMAEYVSHPLPLDFSVAYDAATNVPIEVVGAGNHIPEDFGYASFQITPIDVPGDTASFRLTVFMENGGGGLELTSAAAIVTREWDTLFNHYTLTPGVNAINLTGTGFESGFRLFVNKPGYLSFIQDISAQTIAEHANEPLTIVLHPVALENSDSIFFGGSSYLNGGGYQIMFDLEEAATFYVEWGDGITEKFVGAPGTFLQRHWYEGGNEQPITVRGDLDKVIGFQTSYAVTSLDISALINLKRFATYNPGVNQIDLSQTKLEGLWIAVGSGTILLPEDHNLKTINISSYDTDYVSLVNTIYTNAVNKNIRNGSFLYGYDEDNHLSQAVIDQLESLRADYDWYVGYH
;
A
#
# COMPACT_ATOMS: atom_id res chain seq x y z
N MET A 1 -16.13 -46.08 55.86
CA MET A 1 -15.31 -44.86 55.61
C MET A 1 -14.73 -44.78 54.20
N LYS A 2 -13.96 -45.77 53.69
CA LYS A 2 -13.37 -45.68 52.32
C LYS A 2 -14.37 -45.50 51.17
N LYS A 3 -15.56 -46.12 51.24
CA LYS A 3 -16.61 -45.98 50.20
C LYS A 3 -17.34 -44.63 50.23
N GLN A 4 -17.38 -43.95 51.37
CA GLN A 4 -18.02 -42.62 51.50
C GLN A 4 -17.10 -41.50 51.01
N CYS A 5 -15.77 -41.61 51.19
CA CYS A 5 -14.83 -40.68 50.58
C CYS A 5 -14.78 -40.79 49.04
N LEU A 6 -14.96 -42.00 48.49
CA LEU A 6 -14.96 -42.19 47.03
C LEU A 6 -16.20 -41.58 46.36
N LEU A 7 -17.37 -41.69 47.00
CA LEU A 7 -18.60 -41.05 46.51
C LEU A 7 -18.53 -39.52 46.59
N LEU A 8 -17.93 -38.98 47.66
CA LEU A 8 -17.78 -37.53 47.82
C LEU A 8 -16.79 -36.93 46.81
N ALA A 9 -15.71 -37.67 46.49
CA ALA A 9 -14.75 -37.25 45.47
C ALA A 9 -15.33 -37.30 44.05
N MET A 10 -16.18 -38.29 43.73
CA MET A 10 -16.89 -38.34 42.44
C MET A 10 -17.93 -37.23 42.30
N LEU A 11 -18.64 -36.88 43.38
CA LEU A 11 -19.62 -35.79 43.34
C LEU A 11 -18.93 -34.42 43.13
N LEU A 12 -17.77 -34.22 43.75
CA LEU A 12 -16.98 -32.99 43.61
C LEU A 12 -16.36 -32.85 42.20
N ALA A 13 -15.97 -33.97 41.58
CA ALA A 13 -15.48 -34.00 40.20
C ALA A 13 -16.58 -33.71 39.17
N LEU A 14 -17.83 -34.13 39.41
CA LEU A 14 -18.97 -33.79 38.54
C LEU A 14 -19.40 -32.32 38.65
N LEU A 15 -19.18 -31.68 39.80
CA LEU A 15 -19.45 -30.26 40.01
C LEU A 15 -18.43 -29.34 39.32
N CYS A 16 -17.22 -29.83 39.02
CA CYS A 16 -16.19 -29.05 38.30
C CYS A 16 -16.31 -29.12 36.77
N LEU A 17 -17.08 -30.05 36.21
CA LEU A 17 -17.27 -30.21 34.76
C LEU A 17 -18.40 -29.35 34.17
N ASN A 18 -19.14 -28.60 35.00
CA ASN A 18 -20.22 -27.70 34.56
C ASN A 18 -19.85 -26.20 34.63
N GLN A 19 -18.56 -25.86 34.78
CA GLN A 19 -18.08 -24.48 34.63
C GLN A 19 -17.25 -24.33 33.35
N SER A 20 -17.71 -24.90 32.25
CA SER A 20 -17.34 -24.40 30.92
C SER A 20 -18.16 -23.13 30.69
N CYS A 21 -17.65 -21.98 31.14
CA CYS A 21 -18.05 -20.69 30.58
C CYS A 21 -17.72 -20.75 29.09
N ASN A 22 -18.73 -20.94 28.26
CA ASN A 22 -18.69 -20.48 26.88
C ASN A 22 -18.75 -18.96 26.96
N ASP A 23 -17.60 -18.30 27.04
CA ASP A 23 -17.49 -16.98 26.45
C ASP A 23 -17.60 -17.21 24.94
N GLU A 24 -18.81 -17.02 24.40
CA GLU A 24 -18.90 -16.72 22.97
C GLU A 24 -18.04 -15.48 22.75
N PRO A 25 -17.07 -15.52 21.82
CA PRO A 25 -16.30 -14.33 21.52
C PRO A 25 -17.29 -13.27 21.05
N ASP A 26 -17.42 -12.19 21.80
CA ASP A 26 -18.05 -10.96 21.32
C ASP A 26 -17.38 -10.63 19.99
N HIS A 27 -18.06 -10.92 18.88
CA HIS A 27 -17.63 -10.49 17.57
C HIS A 27 -17.56 -8.97 17.63
N VAL A 28 -16.33 -8.45 17.64
CA VAL A 28 -16.05 -7.02 17.61
C VAL A 28 -16.88 -6.42 16.46
N LYS A 29 -17.87 -5.61 16.83
CA LYS A 29 -18.73 -4.87 15.91
C LYS A 29 -17.87 -3.76 15.33
N GLY A 30 -17.29 -4.04 14.17
CA GLY A 30 -16.54 -3.09 13.37
C GLY A 30 -17.24 -2.87 12.03
N PRO A 31 -16.90 -1.78 11.34
CA PRO A 31 -17.49 -1.45 10.06
C PRO A 31 -17.16 -2.53 9.01
N ARG A 32 -18.00 -2.62 7.97
CA ARG A 32 -18.03 -3.72 6.99
C ARG A 32 -17.94 -3.20 5.57
N ALA A 33 -17.28 -3.99 4.72
CA ALA A 33 -17.07 -3.69 3.32
C ALA A 33 -18.38 -3.81 2.51
N VAL A 34 -18.77 -2.71 1.88
CA VAL A 34 -19.88 -2.61 0.93
C VAL A 34 -19.36 -2.14 -0.41
N SER A 35 -19.67 -2.86 -1.47
CA SER A 35 -19.30 -2.50 -2.84
C SER A 35 -20.52 -2.38 -3.73
N PHE A 36 -20.45 -1.55 -4.77
CA PHE A 36 -21.52 -1.40 -5.75
C PHE A 36 -21.07 -1.96 -7.09
N SER A 37 -21.79 -2.96 -7.60
CA SER A 37 -21.52 -3.56 -8.91
C SER A 37 -22.34 -2.89 -9.99
N LEU A 38 -21.68 -2.50 -11.08
CA LEU A 38 -22.28 -1.66 -12.11
C LEU A 38 -22.88 -2.51 -13.23
N GLY A 39 -24.19 -2.41 -13.40
CA GLY A 39 -24.93 -2.86 -14.57
C GLY A 39 -25.11 -1.70 -15.55
N LEU A 40 -24.50 -1.78 -16.73
CA LEU A 40 -24.79 -0.83 -17.81
C LEU A 40 -26.15 -1.19 -18.43
N ALA A 41 -27.13 -0.31 -18.31
CA ALA A 41 -28.46 -0.52 -18.86
C ALA A 41 -28.42 -0.75 -20.39
N ARG A 42 -29.17 -1.73 -20.88
CA ARG A 42 -29.32 -2.00 -22.31
C ARG A 42 -30.29 -0.98 -22.93
N GLY A 43 -29.75 0.09 -23.50
CA GLY A 43 -30.52 1.03 -24.32
C GLY A 43 -30.84 0.44 -25.69
N GLY A 44 -32.13 0.14 -25.92
CA GLY A 44 -32.71 -0.05 -27.24
C GLY A 44 -32.94 1.29 -27.94
N ASP A 45 -32.38 1.40 -29.14
CA ASP A 45 -32.81 2.17 -30.31
C ASP A 45 -32.50 3.69 -30.40
N ALA A 46 -31.43 4.00 -31.15
CA ALA A 46 -31.38 4.89 -32.34
C ALA A 46 -29.96 5.43 -32.65
N SER A 47 -28.98 5.27 -31.77
CA SER A 47 -27.59 5.76 -31.99
C SER A 47 -26.49 4.70 -31.83
N GLY A 48 -26.84 3.43 -31.60
CA GLY A 48 -25.92 2.31 -31.81
C GLY A 48 -24.64 2.34 -30.97
N ARG A 49 -24.67 2.78 -29.71
CA ARG A 49 -23.57 2.55 -28.76
C ARG A 49 -24.00 1.58 -27.68
N ILE A 50 -23.60 0.33 -27.83
CA ILE A 50 -23.47 -0.63 -26.73
C ILE A 50 -22.33 -0.13 -25.82
N ALA A 51 -22.56 -0.18 -24.52
CA ALA A 51 -21.58 -0.13 -23.42
C ALA A 51 -20.48 0.94 -23.55
N GLY A 52 -20.72 2.12 -23.00
CA GLY A 52 -19.63 3.07 -22.77
C GLY A 52 -18.65 2.45 -21.79
N VAL A 53 -17.43 2.20 -22.26
CA VAL A 53 -16.28 1.93 -21.39
C VAL A 53 -16.18 3.10 -20.42
N ILE A 54 -16.10 2.80 -19.11
CA ILE A 54 -15.83 3.83 -18.11
C ILE A 54 -14.36 4.21 -18.28
N PRO A 55 -14.02 5.47 -18.63
CA PRO A 55 -12.63 5.87 -18.80
C PRO A 55 -11.81 5.67 -17.53
N ASP A 56 -10.53 5.31 -17.69
CA ASP A 56 -9.58 5.28 -16.57
C ASP A 56 -9.54 6.64 -15.85
N GLY A 57 -9.44 6.62 -14.52
CA GLY A 57 -9.49 7.82 -13.69
C GLY A 57 -10.91 8.31 -13.34
N SER A 58 -11.97 7.60 -13.78
CA SER A 58 -13.34 7.90 -13.35
C SER A 58 -13.59 7.46 -11.90
N SER A 59 -14.48 8.16 -11.21
CA SER A 59 -14.94 7.86 -9.85
C SER A 59 -16.46 7.87 -9.76
N VAL A 60 -17.01 7.23 -8.72
CA VAL A 60 -18.43 7.33 -8.38
C VAL A 60 -18.62 8.39 -7.29
N LEU A 61 -19.59 9.29 -7.43
CA LEU A 61 -20.09 10.12 -6.34
C LEU A 61 -21.34 9.47 -5.75
N ILE A 62 -21.31 9.16 -4.45
CA ILE A 62 -22.36 8.42 -3.75
C ILE A 62 -22.97 9.26 -2.62
N THR A 63 -24.30 9.28 -2.54
CA THR A 63 -25.04 9.82 -1.39
C THR A 63 -25.83 8.71 -0.70
N LEU A 64 -25.56 8.47 0.58
CA LEU A 64 -26.24 7.49 1.42
C LEU A 64 -26.96 8.18 2.57
N THR A 65 -28.17 7.71 2.88
CA THR A 65 -28.92 8.12 4.07
C THR A 65 -29.32 6.89 4.88
N LYS A 66 -29.60 7.06 6.17
CA LYS A 66 -30.35 6.07 6.96
C LYS A 66 -31.86 6.14 6.60
N PRO A 67 -32.67 5.14 6.98
CA PRO A 67 -34.12 5.16 6.72
C PRO A 67 -34.85 6.36 7.34
N ASP A 68 -34.30 6.97 8.38
CA ASP A 68 -34.83 8.19 9.00
C ASP A 68 -34.48 9.48 8.23
N GLY A 69 -33.77 9.35 7.10
CA GLY A 69 -33.31 10.47 6.27
C GLY A 69 -32.00 11.10 6.73
N THR A 70 -31.37 10.60 7.80
CA THR A 70 -30.08 11.12 8.28
C THR A 70 -29.00 10.86 7.22
N PRO A 71 -28.25 11.88 6.76
CA PRO A 71 -27.16 11.68 5.81
C PRO A 71 -26.02 10.87 6.47
N VAL A 72 -25.50 9.91 5.71
CA VAL A 72 -24.33 9.08 6.07
C VAL A 72 -23.16 9.47 5.18
N LEU A 73 -23.37 9.49 3.86
CA LEU A 73 -22.43 10.01 2.86
C LEU A 73 -23.16 11.03 1.99
N THR A 74 -22.46 12.06 1.52
CA THR A 74 -23.05 13.06 0.62
C THR A 74 -22.08 13.38 -0.51
N ARG A 75 -22.35 12.83 -1.70
CA ARG A 75 -21.51 12.94 -2.89
C ARG A 75 -20.04 12.58 -2.63
N GLU A 76 -19.83 11.56 -1.82
CA GLU A 76 -18.49 11.05 -1.51
C GLU A 76 -17.88 10.37 -2.75
N PRO A 77 -16.65 10.71 -3.17
CA PRO A 77 -15.98 10.06 -4.28
C PRO A 77 -15.47 8.67 -3.90
N VAL A 78 -15.74 7.68 -4.76
CA VAL A 78 -15.36 6.28 -4.56
C VAL A 78 -14.71 5.76 -5.84
N SER A 79 -13.53 5.15 -5.72
CA SER A 79 -12.80 4.59 -6.87
C SER A 79 -13.58 3.46 -7.54
N ILE A 80 -13.43 3.34 -8.86
CA ILE A 80 -13.97 2.24 -9.66
C ILE A 80 -12.86 1.24 -9.94
N LEU A 81 -13.13 -0.03 -9.72
CA LEU A 81 -12.28 -1.18 -9.98
C LEU A 81 -12.83 -1.98 -11.17
N THR A 82 -11.96 -2.37 -12.08
CA THR A 82 -12.30 -3.23 -13.22
C THR A 82 -12.09 -4.69 -12.85
N LEU A 83 -13.15 -5.49 -12.85
CA LEU A 83 -13.11 -6.93 -12.56
C LEU A 83 -13.60 -7.72 -13.78
N GLY A 84 -12.67 -8.28 -14.54
CA GLY A 84 -12.97 -9.02 -15.77
C GLY A 84 -13.60 -8.10 -16.82
N ASN A 85 -14.89 -8.33 -17.12
CA ASN A 85 -15.67 -7.52 -18.06
C ASN A 85 -16.70 -6.58 -17.37
N GLY A 86 -16.63 -6.45 -16.05
CA GLY A 86 -17.51 -5.61 -15.25
C GLY A 86 -16.75 -4.57 -14.42
N TYR A 87 -17.51 -3.68 -13.80
CA TYR A 87 -16.99 -2.65 -12.91
C TYR A 87 -17.63 -2.77 -11.53
N VAL A 88 -16.84 -2.55 -10.49
CA VAL A 88 -17.27 -2.51 -9.10
C VAL A 88 -16.63 -1.32 -8.41
N THR A 89 -17.25 -0.73 -7.38
CA THR A 89 -16.56 0.28 -6.58
C THR A 89 -15.53 -0.35 -5.65
N ALA A 90 -14.54 0.44 -5.22
CA ALA A 90 -13.77 0.12 -4.03
C ALA A 90 -14.73 -0.08 -2.82
N PRO A 91 -14.39 -0.98 -1.89
CA PRO A 91 -15.25 -1.26 -0.74
C PRO A 91 -15.35 -0.03 0.17
N LEU A 92 -16.57 0.34 0.54
CA LEU A 92 -16.87 1.33 1.57
C LEU A 92 -17.03 0.66 2.92
N SER A 93 -16.48 1.27 3.97
CA SER A 93 -16.61 0.78 5.35
C SER A 93 -17.87 1.35 5.99
N LEU A 94 -18.92 0.54 6.18
CA LEU A 94 -20.19 0.95 6.78
C LEU A 94 -20.53 0.09 7.99
N GLU A 95 -21.08 0.70 9.04
CA GLU A 95 -21.60 -0.03 10.19
C GLU A 95 -22.79 -0.92 9.79
N PRO A 96 -22.99 -2.09 10.42
CA PRO A 96 -24.18 -2.91 10.21
C PRO A 96 -25.47 -2.11 10.44
N GLY A 97 -26.38 -2.17 9.47
CA GLY A 97 -27.61 -1.37 9.49
C GLY A 97 -28.26 -1.25 8.11
N ASP A 98 -29.38 -0.53 8.09
CA ASP A 98 -30.14 -0.23 6.87
C ASP A 98 -29.73 1.13 6.31
N TYR A 99 -29.64 1.21 4.99
CA TYR A 99 -29.23 2.39 4.25
C TYR A 99 -30.08 2.56 2.99
N THR A 100 -30.17 3.80 2.55
CA THR A 100 -30.82 4.19 1.30
C THR A 100 -29.81 4.95 0.44
N LEU A 101 -29.52 4.42 -0.74
CA LEU A 101 -28.75 5.10 -1.77
C LEU A 101 -29.66 6.10 -2.49
N THR A 102 -29.27 7.37 -2.50
CA THR A 102 -30.13 8.47 -3.02
C THR A 102 -29.54 9.20 -4.22
N ASP A 103 -28.20 9.17 -4.37
CA ASP A 103 -27.50 9.62 -5.58
C ASP A 103 -26.37 8.64 -5.92
N PHE A 104 -26.17 8.36 -7.21
CA PHE A 104 -25.08 7.52 -7.72
C PHE A 104 -24.64 8.03 -9.10
N TRP A 105 -23.52 8.76 -9.16
CA TRP A 105 -23.03 9.41 -10.38
C TRP A 105 -21.64 8.91 -10.73
N ILE A 106 -21.39 8.55 -11.98
CA ILE A 106 -20.04 8.27 -12.48
C ILE A 106 -19.51 9.54 -13.12
N VAL A 107 -18.36 10.01 -12.65
CA VAL A 107 -17.74 11.27 -13.09
C VAL A 107 -16.31 11.06 -13.55
N GLN A 108 -15.86 11.86 -14.51
CA GLN A 108 -14.47 11.93 -14.95
C GLN A 108 -13.85 13.23 -14.46
N ASP A 109 -12.68 13.13 -13.83
CA ASP A 109 -11.88 14.27 -13.34
C ASP A 109 -12.69 15.29 -12.52
N SER A 110 -13.68 14.82 -11.73
CA SER A 110 -14.59 15.63 -10.90
C SER A 110 -15.41 16.71 -11.61
N SER A 111 -15.40 16.76 -12.95
CA SER A 111 -15.94 17.89 -13.73
C SER A 111 -16.99 17.49 -14.77
N ALA A 112 -17.00 16.24 -15.23
CA ALA A 112 -17.95 15.73 -16.22
C ALA A 112 -18.73 14.53 -15.67
N VAL A 113 -20.06 14.62 -15.65
CA VAL A 113 -20.94 13.48 -15.32
C VAL A 113 -21.08 12.59 -16.56
N LEU A 114 -20.62 11.34 -16.46
CA LEU A 114 -20.63 10.37 -17.55
C LEU A 114 -21.89 9.50 -17.53
N PHE A 115 -22.24 9.01 -16.33
CA PHE A 115 -23.40 8.14 -16.11
C PHE A 115 -24.08 8.47 -14.79
N LEU A 116 -25.37 8.20 -14.68
CA LEU A 116 -26.13 8.34 -13.44
C LEU A 116 -27.13 7.20 -13.29
N THR A 117 -27.46 6.84 -12.04
CA THR A 117 -28.69 6.09 -11.78
C THR A 117 -29.87 7.07 -11.72
N PRO A 118 -30.90 6.92 -12.57
CA PRO A 118 -32.06 7.81 -12.57
C PRO A 118 -32.92 7.60 -11.31
N LYS A 119 -33.58 8.68 -10.85
CA LYS A 119 -34.54 8.62 -9.74
C LYS A 119 -35.89 8.11 -10.23
N ALA A 120 -36.60 7.38 -9.38
CA ALA A 120 -37.91 6.82 -9.65
C ALA A 120 -38.88 7.95 -10.01
N GLY A 121 -39.62 7.76 -11.11
CA GLY A 121 -40.53 8.77 -11.65
C GLY A 121 -39.87 9.80 -12.57
N SER A 122 -38.54 9.76 -12.77
CA SER A 122 -37.88 10.56 -13.81
C SER A 122 -38.05 9.92 -15.21
N PRO A 123 -37.95 10.71 -16.30
CA PRO A 123 -38.00 10.18 -17.66
C PRO A 123 -37.02 9.01 -17.91
N MET A 124 -35.80 9.08 -17.38
CA MET A 124 -34.79 8.04 -17.59
C MET A 124 -34.97 6.79 -16.71
N ALA A 125 -35.92 6.80 -15.76
CA ALA A 125 -36.16 5.66 -14.87
C ALA A 125 -36.66 4.41 -15.61
N GLU A 126 -37.24 4.55 -16.81
CA GLU A 126 -37.72 3.41 -17.62
C GLU A 126 -36.59 2.55 -18.19
N TYR A 127 -35.36 3.07 -18.24
CA TYR A 127 -34.20 2.36 -18.77
C TYR A 127 -33.47 1.52 -17.72
N VAL A 128 -33.91 1.55 -16.46
CA VAL A 128 -33.35 0.74 -15.38
C VAL A 128 -34.45 -0.07 -14.69
N SER A 129 -34.10 -1.23 -14.15
CA SER A 129 -35.03 -2.07 -13.40
C SER A 129 -35.19 -1.58 -11.95
N HIS A 130 -34.12 -1.00 -11.37
CA HIS A 130 -34.07 -0.53 -10.00
C HIS A 130 -33.61 0.96 -9.95
N PRO A 131 -34.52 1.92 -10.16
CA PRO A 131 -34.18 3.34 -10.03
C PRO A 131 -33.96 3.75 -8.56
N LEU A 132 -33.30 4.89 -8.33
CA LEU A 132 -33.13 5.45 -6.98
C LEU A 132 -34.42 6.07 -6.43
N PRO A 133 -34.65 6.16 -5.12
CA PRO A 133 -33.78 5.65 -4.04
C PRO A 133 -33.76 4.13 -3.98
N LEU A 134 -32.61 3.57 -3.58
CA LEU A 134 -32.40 2.11 -3.47
C LEU A 134 -32.03 1.73 -2.03
N ASP A 135 -32.85 0.90 -1.41
CA ASP A 135 -32.63 0.43 -0.04
C ASP A 135 -31.74 -0.83 -0.03
N PHE A 136 -30.82 -0.90 0.93
CA PHE A 136 -29.98 -2.07 1.18
C PHE A 136 -29.59 -2.17 2.66
N SER A 137 -29.20 -3.38 3.10
CA SER A 137 -28.81 -3.66 4.48
C SER A 137 -27.40 -4.25 4.54
N VAL A 138 -26.65 -3.84 5.55
CA VAL A 138 -25.29 -4.34 5.84
C VAL A 138 -25.34 -5.29 7.03
N ALA A 139 -24.92 -6.54 6.81
CA ALA A 139 -24.93 -7.59 7.84
C ALA A 139 -23.58 -7.74 8.56
N TYR A 140 -23.60 -8.33 9.76
CA TYR A 140 -22.43 -8.42 10.64
C TYR A 140 -21.26 -9.28 10.12
N ASP A 141 -21.48 -10.20 9.16
CA ASP A 141 -20.46 -11.18 8.72
C ASP A 141 -20.43 -11.42 7.20
N ALA A 142 -20.92 -10.47 6.40
CA ALA A 142 -20.95 -10.61 4.95
C ALA A 142 -20.53 -9.33 4.24
N ALA A 143 -19.64 -9.45 3.26
CA ALA A 143 -19.42 -8.40 2.27
C ALA A 143 -20.74 -8.19 1.51
N THR A 144 -21.20 -6.94 1.46
CA THR A 144 -22.47 -6.60 0.81
C THR A 144 -22.15 -6.03 -0.57
N ASN A 145 -22.63 -6.71 -1.61
CA ASN A 145 -22.52 -6.22 -2.98
C ASN A 145 -23.89 -5.77 -3.49
N VAL A 146 -24.02 -4.48 -3.81
CA VAL A 146 -25.27 -3.88 -4.25
C VAL A 146 -25.22 -3.68 -5.78
N PRO A 147 -26.05 -4.36 -6.58
CA PRO A 147 -26.10 -4.14 -8.02
C PRO A 147 -26.79 -2.80 -8.33
N ILE A 148 -26.13 -1.94 -9.11
CA ILE A 148 -26.61 -0.62 -9.51
C ILE A 148 -26.69 -0.53 -11.03
N GLU A 149 -27.81 -0.05 -11.54
CA GLU A 149 -27.98 0.22 -12.97
C GLU A 149 -27.69 1.70 -13.26
N VAL A 150 -26.93 1.98 -14.31
CA VAL A 150 -26.61 3.36 -14.71
C VAL A 150 -26.96 3.62 -16.17
N VAL A 151 -27.33 4.87 -16.45
CA VAL A 151 -27.70 5.38 -17.77
C VAL A 151 -26.73 6.51 -18.13
N GLY A 152 -26.27 6.55 -19.38
CA GLY A 152 -25.32 7.57 -19.84
C GLY A 152 -25.92 8.97 -19.87
N ALA A 153 -25.20 9.95 -19.33
CA ALA A 153 -25.63 11.34 -19.28
C ALA A 153 -25.75 11.95 -20.69
N GLY A 154 -24.77 11.70 -21.57
CA GLY A 154 -24.81 12.14 -22.97
C GLY A 154 -25.17 13.63 -23.14
N ASN A 155 -26.23 13.91 -23.90
CA ASN A 155 -26.77 15.26 -24.10
C ASN A 155 -28.05 15.52 -23.28
N HIS A 156 -28.36 14.67 -22.31
CA HIS A 156 -29.53 14.82 -21.45
C HIS A 156 -29.32 15.90 -20.39
N ILE A 157 -30.41 16.38 -19.80
CA ILE A 157 -30.40 17.39 -18.74
C ILE A 157 -30.64 16.74 -17.36
N PRO A 158 -30.27 17.38 -16.24
CA PRO A 158 -30.44 16.83 -14.89
C PRO A 158 -31.86 16.33 -14.59
N GLU A 159 -32.86 17.07 -15.08
CA GLU A 159 -34.28 16.79 -14.88
C GLU A 159 -34.72 15.48 -15.53
N ASP A 160 -34.06 15.06 -16.62
CA ASP A 160 -34.33 13.78 -17.29
C ASP A 160 -34.07 12.59 -16.36
N PHE A 161 -33.17 12.75 -15.39
CA PHE A 161 -32.79 11.74 -14.40
C PHE A 161 -33.38 12.01 -13.01
N GLY A 162 -34.14 13.09 -12.83
CA GLY A 162 -34.71 13.49 -11.55
C GLY A 162 -33.73 14.23 -10.63
N TYR A 163 -32.66 14.82 -11.17
CA TYR A 163 -31.74 15.68 -10.42
C TYR A 163 -32.02 17.16 -10.70
N ALA A 164 -31.76 18.01 -9.71
CA ALA A 164 -31.93 19.47 -9.85
C ALA A 164 -30.77 20.15 -10.60
N SER A 165 -29.58 19.53 -10.62
CA SER A 165 -28.42 20.02 -11.36
C SER A 165 -27.38 18.91 -11.55
N PHE A 166 -26.58 18.98 -12.61
CA PHE A 166 -25.32 18.22 -12.74
C PHE A 166 -24.12 18.99 -12.20
N GLN A 167 -24.36 20.11 -11.50
CA GLN A 167 -23.27 20.82 -10.87
C GLN A 167 -22.73 19.93 -9.76
N ILE A 168 -21.51 19.44 -9.98
CA ILE A 168 -20.63 18.91 -8.94
C ILE A 168 -20.08 20.13 -8.21
N THR A 169 -20.96 20.94 -7.63
CA THR A 169 -20.55 21.88 -6.60
C THR A 169 -20.37 21.04 -5.35
N PRO A 170 -19.18 21.02 -4.74
CA PRO A 170 -19.09 20.63 -3.34
C PRO A 170 -20.18 21.43 -2.62
N ILE A 171 -21.09 20.76 -1.92
CA ILE A 171 -22.07 21.47 -1.13
C ILE A 171 -21.25 22.18 -0.05
N ASP A 172 -21.07 23.50 -0.22
CA ASP A 172 -20.67 24.41 0.84
C ASP A 172 -21.81 24.37 1.88
N VAL A 173 -21.74 23.43 2.82
CA VAL A 173 -22.48 23.58 4.06
C VAL A 173 -21.76 24.70 4.82
N PRO A 174 -22.42 25.83 5.12
CA PRO A 174 -21.78 26.91 5.87
C PRO A 174 -21.39 26.38 7.25
N GLY A 175 -20.09 26.15 7.46
CA GLY A 175 -19.54 25.51 8.66
C GLY A 175 -18.67 24.28 8.40
N ASP A 176 -18.72 23.68 7.21
CA ASP A 176 -18.01 22.43 6.89
C ASP A 176 -16.90 22.59 5.83
N THR A 177 -16.50 23.83 5.53
CA THR A 177 -15.35 24.09 4.66
C THR A 177 -14.26 24.79 5.44
N ALA A 178 -13.08 24.19 5.38
CA ALA A 178 -11.88 24.75 5.96
C ALA A 178 -10.83 24.86 4.86
N SER A 179 -10.11 25.97 4.83
CA SER A 179 -9.01 26.12 3.90
C SER A 179 -7.77 26.60 4.63
N PHE A 180 -6.64 26.06 4.23
CA PHE A 180 -5.34 26.57 4.64
C PHE A 180 -4.43 26.63 3.43
N ARG A 181 -3.39 27.44 3.53
CA ARG A 181 -2.40 27.63 2.46
C ARG A 181 -1.15 26.88 2.83
N LEU A 182 -0.46 26.35 1.84
CA LEU A 182 0.87 25.78 2.03
C LEU A 182 1.80 26.15 0.87
N THR A 183 3.10 26.05 1.13
CA THR A 183 4.15 26.26 0.14
C THR A 183 5.20 25.19 0.34
N VAL A 184 5.60 24.54 -0.75
CA VAL A 184 6.56 23.44 -0.71
C VAL A 184 7.87 23.91 -1.34
N PHE A 185 8.93 23.83 -0.55
CA PHE A 185 10.30 23.99 -0.97
C PHE A 185 10.95 22.62 -1.06
N MET A 186 11.85 22.46 -2.01
CA MET A 186 12.85 21.39 -2.01
C MET A 186 14.19 21.99 -1.62
N GLU A 187 14.92 21.28 -0.76
CA GLU A 187 16.33 21.55 -0.57
C GLU A 187 17.12 20.96 -1.76
N ASN A 188 17.96 21.78 -2.40
CA ASN A 188 18.88 21.34 -3.43
C ASN A 188 20.18 20.83 -2.78
N GLY A 189 20.96 20.01 -3.49
CA GLY A 189 22.20 19.41 -2.95
C GLY A 189 23.27 20.41 -2.47
N GLY A 190 23.07 21.71 -2.70
CA GLY A 190 23.91 22.79 -2.17
C GLY A 190 23.34 23.49 -0.92
N GLY A 191 22.28 22.97 -0.31
CA GLY A 191 21.62 23.55 0.88
C GLY A 191 20.73 24.77 0.59
N GLY A 192 20.45 25.07 -0.68
CA GLY A 192 19.52 26.11 -1.11
C GLY A 192 18.09 25.60 -1.17
N LEU A 193 17.12 26.47 -0.91
CA LEU A 193 15.69 26.15 -1.00
C LEU A 193 15.09 26.67 -2.30
N GLU A 194 14.39 25.80 -3.02
CA GLU A 194 13.70 26.14 -4.27
C GLU A 194 12.23 25.73 -4.20
N LEU A 195 11.32 26.57 -4.70
CA LEU A 195 9.90 26.22 -4.80
C LEU A 195 9.70 25.05 -5.76
N THR A 196 8.86 24.09 -5.37
CA THR A 196 8.64 22.88 -6.17
C THR A 196 7.16 22.48 -6.25
N SER A 197 6.83 21.68 -7.26
CA SER A 197 5.65 20.83 -7.27
C SER A 197 5.83 19.60 -6.38
N ALA A 198 4.72 19.08 -5.88
CA ALA A 198 4.63 17.86 -5.10
C ALA A 198 3.19 17.30 -5.18
N ALA A 199 2.99 16.04 -4.79
CA ALA A 199 1.67 15.51 -4.50
C ALA A 199 1.36 15.73 -3.03
N ALA A 200 0.10 16.03 -2.70
CA ALA A 200 -0.36 16.07 -1.32
C ALA A 200 -1.62 15.23 -1.13
N ILE A 201 -1.67 14.53 -0.02
CA ILE A 201 -2.81 13.72 0.41
C ILE A 201 -3.24 14.24 1.77
N VAL A 202 -4.54 14.41 1.94
CA VAL A 202 -5.13 14.64 3.26
C VAL A 202 -5.95 13.41 3.61
N THR A 203 -5.76 12.87 4.80
CA THR A 203 -6.58 11.77 5.34
C THR A 203 -7.33 12.21 6.59
N ARG A 204 -8.46 11.55 6.82
CA ARG A 204 -9.22 11.61 8.08
C ARG A 204 -8.99 10.27 8.78
N GLU A 205 -8.46 10.31 9.99
CA GLU A 205 -7.98 9.11 10.70
C GLU A 205 -6.92 8.32 9.89
N TRP A 206 -6.60 7.09 10.29
CA TRP A 206 -5.41 6.34 9.81
C TRP A 206 -5.53 5.77 8.39
N ASP A 207 -6.71 5.75 7.76
CA ASP A 207 -6.92 5.03 6.48
C ASP A 207 -7.97 5.66 5.54
N THR A 208 -8.74 6.67 5.96
CA THR A 208 -9.75 7.28 5.07
C THR A 208 -9.13 8.41 4.26
N LEU A 209 -8.84 8.14 2.98
CA LEU A 209 -8.45 9.17 2.01
C LEU A 209 -9.52 10.26 1.98
N PHE A 210 -9.15 11.47 2.36
CA PHE A 210 -10.08 12.60 2.39
C PHE A 210 -9.97 13.42 1.11
N ASN A 211 -8.76 13.75 0.65
CA ASN A 211 -8.53 14.43 -0.62
C ASN A 211 -7.11 14.21 -1.17
N HIS A 212 -6.95 14.31 -2.48
CA HIS A 212 -5.66 14.33 -3.18
C HIS A 212 -5.48 15.65 -3.94
N TYR A 213 -4.27 16.23 -3.86
CA TYR A 213 -3.94 17.52 -4.45
C TYR A 213 -2.65 17.39 -5.27
N THR A 214 -2.63 18.04 -6.43
CA THR A 214 -1.40 18.30 -7.17
C THR A 214 -0.93 19.71 -6.87
N LEU A 215 0.21 19.83 -6.20
CA LEU A 215 0.78 21.11 -5.79
C LEU A 215 1.67 21.68 -6.89
N THR A 216 1.56 22.99 -7.10
CA THR A 216 2.40 23.74 -8.04
C THR A 216 3.49 24.51 -7.29
N PRO A 217 4.63 24.87 -7.94
CA PRO A 217 5.64 25.73 -7.32
C PRO A 217 5.05 27.08 -6.92
N GLY A 218 4.85 27.31 -5.62
CA GLY A 218 4.23 28.52 -5.09
C GLY A 218 3.27 28.24 -3.93
N VAL A 219 2.38 29.19 -3.67
CA VAL A 219 1.34 29.07 -2.63
C VAL A 219 0.17 28.28 -3.19
N ASN A 220 -0.17 27.17 -2.54
CA ASN A 220 -1.29 26.31 -2.88
C ASN A 220 -2.36 26.43 -1.79
N ALA A 221 -3.63 26.44 -2.19
CA ALA A 221 -4.76 26.40 -1.26
C ALA A 221 -5.25 24.95 -1.12
N ILE A 222 -5.30 24.45 0.11
CA ILE A 222 -5.88 23.16 0.45
C ILE A 222 -7.29 23.42 0.96
N ASN A 223 -8.28 23.01 0.18
CA ASN A 223 -9.69 23.16 0.53
C ASN A 223 -10.20 21.82 1.04
N LEU A 224 -10.57 21.79 2.31
CA LEU A 224 -11.18 20.65 2.98
C LEU A 224 -12.69 20.87 3.02
N THR A 225 -13.46 19.89 2.55
CA THR A 225 -14.93 19.95 2.49
C THR A 225 -15.52 18.72 3.18
N GLY A 226 -16.29 18.91 4.25
CA GLY A 226 -16.96 17.82 4.98
C GLY A 226 -17.08 18.09 6.48
N THR A 227 -17.97 17.39 7.18
CA THR A 227 -18.20 17.56 8.64
C THR A 227 -17.06 16.94 9.46
N GLY A 228 -16.80 17.40 10.69
CA GLY A 228 -15.91 16.68 11.64
C GLY A 228 -14.45 17.14 11.71
N PHE A 229 -14.16 18.44 11.55
CA PHE A 229 -12.81 19.00 11.70
C PHE A 229 -12.16 18.79 13.09
N GLU A 230 -12.96 18.39 14.09
CA GLU A 230 -12.50 18.22 15.46
C GLU A 230 -11.67 16.95 15.69
N SER A 231 -11.77 15.94 14.82
CA SER A 231 -10.97 14.70 14.92
C SER A 231 -9.54 14.84 14.40
N GLY A 232 -9.20 15.97 13.76
CA GLY A 232 -7.89 16.22 13.17
C GLY A 232 -7.71 15.51 11.82
N PHE A 233 -6.94 16.13 10.92
CA PHE A 233 -6.55 15.54 9.65
C PHE A 233 -5.05 15.24 9.66
N ARG A 234 -4.58 14.44 8.71
CA ARG A 234 -3.15 14.31 8.45
C ARG A 234 -2.85 14.71 7.02
N LEU A 235 -1.87 15.58 6.86
CA LEU A 235 -1.34 16.01 5.58
C LEU A 235 -0.07 15.21 5.29
N PHE A 236 -0.05 14.56 4.14
CA PHE A 236 1.10 13.90 3.55
C PHE A 236 1.51 14.70 2.32
N VAL A 237 2.78 15.05 2.19
CA VAL A 237 3.33 15.69 0.98
C VAL A 237 4.48 14.85 0.46
N ASN A 238 4.36 14.39 -0.79
CA ASN A 238 5.34 13.52 -1.42
C ASN A 238 5.87 14.15 -2.71
N LYS A 239 7.17 13.99 -2.94
CA LYS A 239 7.81 14.27 -4.21
C LYS A 239 8.85 13.18 -4.49
N PRO A 240 8.87 12.57 -5.68
CA PRO A 240 9.90 11.61 -6.04
C PRO A 240 11.32 12.18 -5.84
N GLY A 241 12.21 11.41 -5.21
CA GLY A 241 13.57 11.83 -4.86
C GLY A 241 13.68 12.66 -3.57
N TYR A 242 12.58 12.85 -2.83
CA TYR A 242 12.52 13.60 -1.57
C TYR A 242 11.83 12.80 -0.45
N LEU A 243 12.22 13.05 0.79
CA LEU A 243 11.54 12.49 1.96
C LEU A 243 10.11 13.00 2.02
N SER A 244 9.15 12.10 2.27
CA SER A 244 7.75 12.49 2.48
C SER A 244 7.62 13.33 3.76
N PHE A 245 6.84 14.40 3.67
CA PHE A 245 6.47 15.20 4.83
C PHE A 245 5.12 14.73 5.37
N ILE A 246 5.00 14.59 6.68
CA ILE A 246 3.77 14.17 7.35
C ILE A 246 3.51 15.11 8.52
N GLN A 247 2.31 15.68 8.60
CA GLN A 247 1.91 16.54 9.71
C GLN A 247 0.42 16.38 10.03
N ASP A 248 0.10 16.32 11.32
CA ASP A 248 -1.29 16.42 11.79
C ASP A 248 -1.78 17.89 11.64
N ILE A 249 -2.90 18.05 10.95
CA ILE A 249 -3.57 19.32 10.68
C ILE A 249 -4.78 19.42 11.60
N SER A 250 -4.65 20.25 12.64
CA SER A 250 -5.73 20.57 13.57
C SER A 250 -6.53 21.79 13.11
N ALA A 251 -7.69 22.04 13.74
CA ALA A 251 -8.44 23.28 13.53
C ALA A 251 -7.60 24.55 13.80
N GLN A 252 -6.66 24.49 14.75
CA GLN A 252 -5.72 25.57 15.04
C GLN A 252 -4.74 25.76 13.87
N THR A 253 -4.15 24.68 13.36
CA THR A 253 -3.23 24.71 12.21
C THR A 253 -3.90 25.31 10.97
N ILE A 254 -5.16 24.95 10.73
CA ILE A 254 -5.96 25.52 9.65
C ILE A 254 -6.13 27.04 9.85
N ALA A 255 -6.50 27.48 11.06
CA ALA A 255 -6.71 28.89 11.35
C ALA A 255 -5.43 29.72 11.24
N GLU A 256 -4.31 29.21 11.75
CA GLU A 256 -2.98 29.84 11.66
C GLU A 256 -2.54 29.99 10.20
N HIS A 257 -2.82 28.97 9.38
CA HIS A 257 -2.40 28.94 7.98
C HIS A 257 -3.47 29.35 6.96
N ALA A 258 -4.56 29.99 7.41
CA ALA A 258 -5.61 30.49 6.52
C ALA A 258 -5.09 31.62 5.60
N ASN A 259 -4.21 32.47 6.14
CA ASN A 259 -3.66 33.64 5.43
C ASN A 259 -2.14 33.52 5.17
N GLU A 260 -1.41 32.88 6.08
CA GLU A 260 0.03 32.65 5.96
C GLU A 260 0.33 31.18 5.62
N PRO A 261 1.05 30.87 4.53
CA PRO A 261 1.21 29.49 4.10
C PRO A 261 2.05 28.67 5.09
N LEU A 262 1.58 27.46 5.37
CA LEU A 262 2.39 26.40 5.99
C LEU A 262 3.60 26.14 5.08
N THR A 263 4.79 26.40 5.59
CA THR A 263 6.03 26.19 4.85
C THR A 263 6.52 24.77 5.07
N ILE A 264 6.56 24.00 3.99
CA ILE A 264 7.06 22.63 3.97
C ILE A 264 8.39 22.63 3.24
N VAL A 265 9.41 22.08 3.87
CA VAL A 265 10.71 21.86 3.25
C VAL A 265 10.89 20.35 3.07
N LEU A 266 10.90 19.93 1.81
CA LEU A 266 11.23 18.57 1.43
C LEU A 266 12.74 18.46 1.34
N HIS A 267 13.30 17.62 2.19
CA HIS A 267 14.70 17.27 2.13
C HIS A 267 14.88 16.19 1.05
N PRO A 268 15.89 16.32 0.17
CA PRO A 268 16.17 15.27 -0.79
C PRO A 268 16.35 13.97 -0.02
N VAL A 269 15.85 12.87 -0.58
CA VAL A 269 16.37 11.56 -0.19
C VAL A 269 17.83 11.66 -0.57
N ALA A 270 18.70 11.87 0.41
CA ALA A 270 20.09 12.14 0.14
C ALA A 270 20.68 10.88 -0.52
N LEU A 271 20.72 10.86 -1.85
CA LEU A 271 21.61 9.98 -2.61
C LEU A 271 23.09 10.31 -2.34
N GLU A 272 23.36 11.32 -1.51
CA GLU A 272 24.70 11.74 -1.12
C GLU A 272 25.06 11.49 0.35
N ASN A 273 24.23 10.84 1.17
CA ASN A 273 24.69 10.33 2.46
C ASN A 273 24.24 8.89 2.70
N SER A 274 25.24 8.06 2.91
CA SER A 274 25.30 6.67 3.33
C SER A 274 24.56 6.32 4.63
N ASP A 275 23.56 7.09 5.05
CA ASP A 275 23.01 7.07 6.41
C ASP A 275 21.51 6.74 6.44
N SER A 276 20.93 6.43 5.27
CA SER A 276 19.57 5.88 5.19
C SER A 276 19.42 4.78 4.17
N ILE A 277 18.61 3.77 4.48
CA ILE A 277 18.10 2.79 3.51
C ILE A 277 16.62 3.01 3.26
N PHE A 278 16.17 2.78 2.03
CA PHE A 278 14.81 3.03 1.59
C PHE A 278 14.19 1.83 0.89
N PHE A 279 12.94 1.50 1.24
CA PHE A 279 12.18 0.45 0.57
C PHE A 279 10.70 0.78 0.47
N GLY A 280 10.08 0.46 -0.67
CA GLY A 280 8.62 0.37 -0.82
C GLY A 280 8.17 -1.08 -0.71
N GLY A 281 7.04 -1.36 -0.07
CA GLY A 281 6.46 -2.70 -0.14
C GLY A 281 5.00 -2.80 0.29
N SER A 282 4.36 -3.91 -0.07
CA SER A 282 2.91 -4.14 0.06
C SER A 282 2.61 -5.44 0.83
N SER A 283 1.71 -5.42 1.81
CA SER A 283 1.34 -6.60 2.60
C SER A 283 0.33 -7.50 1.86
N TYR A 284 0.79 -8.31 0.88
CA TYR A 284 -0.11 -9.22 0.14
C TYR A 284 -0.39 -10.56 0.82
N LEU A 285 0.28 -10.89 1.92
CA LEU A 285 0.05 -12.14 2.64
C LEU A 285 -0.90 -11.87 3.80
N ASN A 286 -2.10 -12.48 3.77
CA ASN A 286 -3.13 -12.52 4.82
C ASN A 286 -2.56 -12.36 6.24
N GLY A 287 -2.51 -11.12 6.74
CA GLY A 287 -1.98 -10.84 8.08
C GLY A 287 -0.49 -11.14 8.24
N GLY A 288 0.38 -10.67 7.34
CA GLY A 288 1.83 -10.60 7.54
C GLY A 288 2.35 -9.16 7.55
N GLY A 289 2.85 -8.68 8.68
CA GLY A 289 3.52 -7.38 8.78
C GLY A 289 4.80 -7.35 7.96
N TYR A 290 5.23 -6.15 7.56
CA TYR A 290 6.52 -5.95 6.91
C TYR A 290 7.64 -6.29 7.88
N GLN A 291 8.68 -6.93 7.37
CA GLN A 291 9.77 -7.46 8.19
C GLN A 291 11.10 -6.91 7.70
N ILE A 292 11.88 -6.37 8.64
CA ILE A 292 13.26 -5.96 8.42
C ILE A 292 14.11 -6.74 9.39
N MET A 293 15.11 -7.44 8.88
CA MET A 293 16.08 -8.13 9.70
C MET A 293 17.46 -7.53 9.47
N PHE A 294 18.10 -7.18 10.58
CA PHE A 294 19.47 -6.69 10.61
C PHE A 294 20.34 -7.71 11.33
N ASP A 295 21.59 -7.81 10.89
CA ASP A 295 22.65 -8.52 11.59
C ASP A 295 23.79 -7.55 11.90
N LEU A 296 24.20 -7.52 13.17
CA LEU A 296 25.13 -6.54 13.71
C LEU A 296 26.37 -7.19 14.30
N GLU A 297 27.54 -6.58 14.12
CA GLU A 297 28.75 -6.98 14.85
C GLU A 297 28.83 -6.32 16.23
N GLU A 298 28.25 -5.15 16.39
CA GLU A 298 28.27 -4.36 17.61
C GLU A 298 26.93 -3.66 17.87
N ALA A 299 26.77 -3.06 19.05
CA ALA A 299 25.53 -2.39 19.40
C ALA A 299 25.27 -1.17 18.52
N ALA A 300 24.03 -1.02 18.07
CA ALA A 300 23.63 -0.01 17.09
C ALA A 300 22.27 0.60 17.45
N THR A 301 22.07 1.87 17.14
CA THR A 301 20.76 2.53 17.26
C THR A 301 20.21 2.85 15.89
N PHE A 302 18.94 2.53 15.67
CA PHE A 302 18.22 2.81 14.43
C PHE A 302 16.93 3.58 14.70
N TYR A 303 16.49 4.31 13.68
CA TYR A 303 15.20 4.95 13.60
C TYR A 303 14.53 4.46 12.33
N VAL A 304 13.36 3.84 12.44
CA VAL A 304 12.59 3.38 11.29
C VAL A 304 11.34 4.23 11.20
N GLU A 305 11.19 4.90 10.06
CA GLU A 305 9.98 5.57 9.64
C GLU A 305 9.22 4.59 8.75
N TRP A 306 8.08 4.08 9.22
CA TRP A 306 7.34 2.99 8.56
C TRP A 306 6.44 3.46 7.41
N GLY A 307 6.41 4.75 7.12
CA GLY A 307 5.61 5.33 6.02
C GLY A 307 4.14 5.64 6.38
N ASP A 308 3.61 5.05 7.46
CA ASP A 308 2.26 5.30 7.98
C ASP A 308 2.21 6.38 9.09
N GLY A 309 3.31 7.11 9.25
CA GLY A 309 3.50 8.11 10.31
C GLY A 309 4.03 7.55 11.62
N ILE A 310 4.20 6.23 11.75
CA ILE A 310 4.86 5.63 12.91
C ILE A 310 6.38 5.69 12.72
N THR A 311 7.06 6.23 13.73
CA THR A 311 8.52 6.18 13.83
C THR A 311 8.92 5.42 15.07
N GLU A 312 9.74 4.40 14.90
CA GLU A 312 10.23 3.58 15.99
C GLU A 312 11.74 3.70 16.15
N LYS A 313 12.19 3.77 17.40
CA LYS A 313 13.60 3.73 17.75
C LYS A 313 13.96 2.31 18.20
N PHE A 314 14.98 1.75 17.58
CA PHE A 314 15.52 0.45 17.93
C PHE A 314 16.94 0.57 18.47
N VAL A 315 17.25 -0.23 19.49
CA VAL A 315 18.62 -0.41 19.98
C VAL A 315 18.95 -1.89 19.83
N GLY A 316 19.77 -2.21 18.84
CA GLY A 316 20.22 -3.56 18.54
C GLY A 316 21.46 -3.92 19.35
N ALA A 317 21.49 -5.14 19.87
CA ALA A 317 22.70 -5.76 20.39
C ALA A 317 23.41 -6.55 19.27
N PRO A 318 24.70 -6.92 19.42
CA PRO A 318 25.38 -7.78 18.46
C PRO A 318 24.58 -9.06 18.16
N GLY A 319 24.50 -9.42 16.88
CA GLY A 319 23.72 -10.54 16.36
C GLY A 319 22.52 -10.12 15.52
N THR A 320 21.68 -11.11 15.20
CA THR A 320 20.54 -10.94 14.32
C THR A 320 19.30 -10.53 15.10
N PHE A 321 18.62 -9.48 14.64
CA PHE A 321 17.32 -9.09 15.18
C PHE A 321 16.34 -8.75 14.07
N LEU A 322 15.07 -9.02 14.34
CA LEU A 322 13.96 -8.87 13.42
C LEU A 322 13.02 -7.81 13.96
N GLN A 323 12.74 -6.80 13.14
CA GLN A 323 11.65 -5.85 13.37
C GLN A 323 10.50 -6.17 12.46
N ARG A 324 9.28 -6.04 13.00
CA ARG A 324 8.05 -6.22 12.24
C ARG A 324 7.13 -5.06 12.49
N HIS A 325 6.52 -4.60 11.42
CA HIS A 325 5.50 -3.57 11.47
C HIS A 325 4.26 -4.00 10.74
N TRP A 326 3.11 -3.70 11.32
CA TRP A 326 1.82 -4.17 10.83
C TRP A 326 1.06 -3.00 10.22
N TYR A 327 0.68 -3.13 8.95
CA TYR A 327 -0.14 -2.14 8.27
C TYR A 327 -1.61 -2.55 8.29
N GLU A 328 -2.49 -1.60 8.60
CA GLU A 328 -3.93 -1.72 8.42
C GLU A 328 -4.26 -1.42 6.95
N GLY A 329 -3.94 -2.32 6.01
CA GLY A 329 -4.22 -2.13 4.59
C GLY A 329 -3.12 -2.62 3.65
N GLY A 330 -3.45 -2.83 2.37
CA GLY A 330 -2.56 -3.42 1.37
C GLY A 330 -1.77 -2.44 0.51
N ASN A 331 -1.69 -1.17 0.89
CA ASN A 331 -1.02 -0.13 0.10
C ASN A 331 0.51 -0.21 0.22
N GLU A 332 1.22 0.28 -0.81
CA GLU A 332 2.68 0.41 -0.76
C GLU A 332 3.09 1.50 0.25
N GLN A 333 4.01 1.15 1.15
CA GLN A 333 4.48 2.06 2.20
C GLN A 333 5.95 2.41 2.02
N PRO A 334 6.33 3.70 2.03
CA PRO A 334 7.72 4.12 1.98
C PRO A 334 8.38 3.95 3.34
N ILE A 335 9.29 2.99 3.47
CA ILE A 335 10.01 2.72 4.71
C ILE A 335 11.41 3.32 4.61
N THR A 336 11.78 4.14 5.59
CA THR A 336 13.12 4.73 5.70
C THR A 336 13.76 4.29 7.02
N VAL A 337 14.98 3.76 6.97
CA VAL A 337 15.76 3.45 8.18
C VAL A 337 16.99 4.33 8.24
N ARG A 338 17.27 4.93 9.40
CA ARG A 338 18.44 5.77 9.68
C ARG A 338 19.15 5.35 10.96
N GLY A 339 20.37 5.83 11.16
CA GLY A 339 21.14 5.61 12.39
C GLY A 339 22.49 4.98 12.10
N ASP A 340 22.93 4.04 12.95
CA ASP A 340 24.25 3.40 12.85
C ASP A 340 24.28 2.31 11.73
N LEU A 341 23.99 2.69 10.49
CA LEU A 341 23.88 1.77 9.35
C LEU A 341 25.23 1.17 8.93
N ASP A 342 26.32 1.84 9.22
CA ASP A 342 27.68 1.34 9.04
C ASP A 342 27.96 0.09 9.90
N LYS A 343 27.20 -0.15 10.97
CA LYS A 343 27.33 -1.35 11.81
C LYS A 343 26.56 -2.57 11.29
N VAL A 344 25.77 -2.40 10.24
CA VAL A 344 24.97 -3.47 9.64
C VAL A 344 25.85 -4.33 8.74
N ILE A 345 25.98 -5.61 9.08
CA ILE A 345 26.72 -6.59 8.29
C ILE A 345 25.82 -7.62 7.59
N GLY A 346 24.54 -7.69 7.96
CA GLY A 346 23.54 -8.49 7.29
C GLY A 346 22.21 -7.77 7.21
N PHE A 347 21.52 -7.91 6.09
CA PHE A 347 20.25 -7.24 5.83
C PHE A 347 19.29 -8.15 5.07
N GLN A 348 18.05 -8.21 5.53
CA GLN A 348 16.98 -8.94 4.88
C GLN A 348 15.65 -8.19 4.94
N THR A 349 14.92 -8.22 3.82
CA THR A 349 13.58 -7.62 3.68
C THR A 349 12.48 -8.67 3.55
N SER A 350 11.23 -8.23 3.67
CA SER A 350 10.05 -9.08 3.48
C SER A 350 9.77 -9.43 2.02
N TYR A 351 8.71 -10.23 1.84
CA TYR A 351 8.06 -10.50 0.57
C TYR A 351 7.37 -9.21 0.08
N ALA A 352 7.47 -8.91 -1.22
CA ALA A 352 6.85 -7.76 -1.89
C ALA A 352 7.49 -6.40 -1.57
N VAL A 353 8.79 -6.30 -1.82
CA VAL A 353 9.45 -5.00 -2.02
C VAL A 353 9.15 -4.52 -3.44
N THR A 354 9.04 -3.21 -3.67
CA THR A 354 8.79 -2.60 -4.99
C THR A 354 9.85 -1.57 -5.36
N SER A 355 10.58 -1.06 -4.37
CA SER A 355 11.77 -0.21 -4.53
C SER A 355 12.77 -0.51 -3.42
N LEU A 356 14.07 -0.41 -3.71
CA LEU A 356 15.13 -0.80 -2.78
C LEU A 356 16.40 0.03 -3.00
N ASP A 357 16.79 0.81 -2.00
CA ASP A 357 18.09 1.50 -1.90
C ASP A 357 18.78 1.11 -0.59
N ILE A 358 19.93 0.45 -0.73
CA ILE A 358 20.79 -0.01 0.37
C ILE A 358 22.21 0.52 0.29
N SER A 359 22.42 1.58 -0.49
CA SER A 359 23.75 2.19 -0.69
C SER A 359 24.43 2.60 0.62
N ALA A 360 23.64 2.89 1.66
CA ALA A 360 24.09 3.17 3.01
C ALA A 360 24.74 2.00 3.76
N LEU A 361 24.49 0.75 3.37
CA LEU A 361 24.99 -0.44 4.06
C LEU A 361 26.41 -0.81 3.60
N ILE A 362 27.36 0.12 3.76
CA ILE A 362 28.74 -0.01 3.23
C ILE A 362 29.53 -1.19 3.80
N ASN A 363 29.14 -1.71 4.97
CA ASN A 363 29.75 -2.86 5.62
C ASN A 363 28.95 -4.17 5.45
N LEU A 364 27.92 -4.15 4.59
CA LEU A 364 27.06 -5.30 4.35
C LEU A 364 27.86 -6.47 3.78
N LYS A 365 27.83 -7.60 4.50
CA LYS A 365 28.43 -8.88 4.10
C LYS A 365 27.39 -9.88 3.63
N ARG A 366 26.15 -9.77 4.09
CA ARG A 366 25.06 -10.71 3.75
C ARG A 366 23.80 -9.97 3.34
N PHE A 367 23.30 -10.24 2.15
CA PHE A 367 22.03 -9.70 1.66
C PHE A 367 21.05 -10.83 1.36
N ALA A 368 19.81 -10.69 1.82
CA ALA A 368 18.75 -11.64 1.55
C ALA A 368 17.43 -10.94 1.19
N THR A 369 16.73 -11.42 0.16
CA THR A 369 15.38 -10.94 -0.17
C THR A 369 14.51 -12.03 -0.77
N TYR A 370 13.22 -12.03 -0.44
CA TYR A 370 12.32 -13.11 -0.85
C TYR A 370 11.58 -12.82 -2.17
N ASN A 371 11.27 -11.56 -2.48
CA ASN A 371 10.61 -11.14 -3.72
C ASN A 371 10.75 -9.62 -3.86
N PRO A 372 11.82 -9.12 -4.49
CA PRO A 372 12.16 -7.73 -4.36
C PRO A 372 11.35 -6.84 -5.29
N GLY A 373 10.58 -7.38 -6.25
CA GLY A 373 9.73 -6.61 -7.18
C GLY A 373 10.44 -5.44 -7.90
N VAL A 374 11.77 -5.36 -7.78
CA VAL A 374 12.60 -4.24 -8.19
C VAL A 374 13.34 -4.61 -9.46
N ASN A 375 13.40 -3.66 -10.38
CA ASN A 375 14.11 -3.84 -11.64
C ASN A 375 15.64 -3.94 -11.47
N GLN A 376 16.19 -3.39 -10.37
CA GLN A 376 17.61 -3.42 -10.09
C GLN A 376 17.89 -3.42 -8.58
N ILE A 377 18.89 -4.20 -8.17
CA ILE A 377 19.46 -4.21 -6.82
C ILE A 377 20.92 -3.79 -6.92
N ASP A 378 21.27 -2.64 -6.37
CA ASP A 378 22.66 -2.18 -6.32
C ASP A 378 23.34 -2.59 -5.02
N LEU A 379 24.30 -3.51 -5.13
CA LEU A 379 25.18 -3.97 -4.05
C LEU A 379 26.63 -3.53 -4.29
N SER A 380 26.90 -2.68 -5.29
CA SER A 380 28.25 -2.38 -5.77
C SER A 380 29.17 -1.75 -4.72
N GLN A 381 28.60 -1.05 -3.73
CA GLN A 381 29.34 -0.38 -2.65
C GLN A 381 29.50 -1.23 -1.38
N THR A 382 29.07 -2.50 -1.41
CA THR A 382 29.04 -3.38 -0.23
C THR A 382 30.28 -4.27 -0.11
N LYS A 383 30.43 -4.96 1.03
CA LYS A 383 31.48 -5.96 1.29
C LYS A 383 30.96 -7.39 1.17
N LEU A 384 30.14 -7.63 0.15
CA LEU A 384 29.31 -8.83 0.05
C LEU A 384 30.12 -10.14 0.07
N GLU A 385 29.71 -11.05 0.96
CA GLU A 385 30.21 -12.41 1.12
C GLU A 385 29.11 -13.46 0.90
N GLY A 386 27.84 -13.08 1.13
CA GLY A 386 26.68 -13.94 0.97
C GLY A 386 25.50 -13.23 0.30
N LEU A 387 24.87 -13.91 -0.65
CA LEU A 387 23.70 -13.43 -1.38
C LEU A 387 22.61 -14.50 -1.41
N TRP A 388 21.40 -14.12 -1.04
CA TRP A 388 20.23 -15.00 -1.05
C TRP A 388 19.03 -14.30 -1.69
N ILE A 389 18.48 -14.84 -2.77
CA ILE A 389 17.34 -14.24 -3.49
C ILE A 389 16.36 -15.35 -3.86
N ALA A 390 15.17 -15.38 -3.27
CA ALA A 390 14.20 -16.42 -3.61
C ALA A 390 13.44 -16.16 -4.92
N VAL A 391 12.85 -14.99 -5.10
CA VAL A 391 12.07 -14.63 -6.28
C VAL A 391 12.49 -13.26 -6.75
N GLY A 392 12.58 -12.95 -8.05
CA GLY A 392 12.80 -11.57 -8.49
C GLY A 392 13.09 -11.39 -9.98
N SER A 393 12.57 -10.31 -10.56
CA SER A 393 12.84 -9.85 -11.92
C SER A 393 13.68 -8.58 -11.88
N GLY A 394 15.00 -8.69 -12.06
CA GLY A 394 15.86 -7.52 -12.05
C GLY A 394 17.35 -7.80 -12.26
N THR A 395 18.13 -6.73 -12.44
CA THR A 395 19.60 -6.78 -12.51
C THR A 395 20.21 -6.64 -11.13
N ILE A 396 21.24 -7.43 -10.82
CA ILE A 396 22.00 -7.30 -9.58
C ILE A 396 23.37 -6.71 -9.92
N LEU A 397 23.69 -5.54 -9.36
CA LEU A 397 25.02 -4.96 -9.47
C LEU A 397 25.84 -5.43 -8.27
N LEU A 398 26.84 -6.29 -8.51
CA LEU A 398 27.77 -6.73 -7.47
C LEU A 398 28.95 -5.76 -7.34
N PRO A 399 29.67 -5.74 -6.20
CA PRO A 399 30.92 -5.00 -6.08
C PRO A 399 31.94 -5.45 -7.13
N GLU A 400 32.72 -4.53 -7.72
CA GLU A 400 33.80 -4.93 -8.64
C GLU A 400 34.79 -5.89 -7.96
N ASP A 401 35.00 -5.70 -6.65
CA ASP A 401 35.87 -6.50 -5.80
C ASP A 401 35.07 -7.10 -4.63
N HIS A 402 34.55 -8.32 -4.79
CA HIS A 402 33.75 -8.99 -3.73
C HIS A 402 34.40 -10.28 -3.20
N ASN A 403 33.99 -10.75 -2.03
CA ASN A 403 34.41 -12.02 -1.42
C ASN A 403 33.24 -13.00 -1.33
N LEU A 404 32.32 -12.94 -2.30
CA LEU A 404 31.14 -13.79 -2.38
C LEU A 404 31.52 -15.28 -2.32
N LYS A 405 31.03 -15.96 -1.28
CA LYS A 405 31.23 -17.39 -1.01
C LYS A 405 29.92 -18.15 -0.94
N THR A 406 28.80 -17.48 -0.75
CA THR A 406 27.50 -18.14 -0.65
C THR A 406 26.52 -17.43 -1.54
N ILE A 407 25.99 -18.13 -2.53
CA ILE A 407 24.96 -17.66 -3.42
C ILE A 407 23.83 -18.66 -3.41
N ASN A 408 22.62 -18.14 -3.30
CA ASN A 408 21.41 -18.92 -3.33
C ASN A 408 20.35 -18.13 -4.09
N ILE A 409 19.92 -18.65 -5.23
CA ILE A 409 18.97 -17.98 -6.13
C ILE A 409 17.86 -18.96 -6.46
N SER A 410 16.62 -18.68 -6.06
CA SER A 410 15.50 -19.59 -6.27
C SER A 410 14.62 -19.22 -7.48
N SER A 411 14.97 -18.20 -8.28
CA SER A 411 14.13 -17.68 -9.38
C SER A 411 14.89 -17.37 -10.69
N TYR A 412 14.13 -17.32 -11.78
CA TYR A 412 14.58 -17.51 -13.16
C TYR A 412 14.56 -16.24 -14.04
N ASP A 413 14.12 -15.09 -13.51
CA ASP A 413 14.00 -13.82 -14.27
C ASP A 413 15.21 -12.88 -14.10
N THR A 414 16.17 -13.22 -13.24
CA THR A 414 17.46 -12.52 -13.13
C THR A 414 18.39 -12.89 -14.29
N ASP A 415 19.23 -11.95 -14.75
CA ASP A 415 20.33 -12.20 -15.72
C ASP A 415 21.38 -13.15 -15.12
N TYR A 416 21.01 -14.44 -15.14
CA TYR A 416 21.71 -15.51 -14.47
C TYR A 416 23.09 -15.75 -15.07
N VAL A 417 23.21 -15.52 -16.38
CA VAL A 417 24.47 -15.64 -17.12
C VAL A 417 25.47 -14.60 -16.63
N SER A 418 25.07 -13.33 -16.54
CA SER A 418 25.93 -12.26 -16.03
C SER A 418 26.38 -12.51 -14.59
N LEU A 419 25.46 -13.00 -13.76
CA LEU A 419 25.77 -13.28 -12.36
C LEU A 419 26.75 -14.45 -12.19
N VAL A 420 26.52 -15.58 -12.88
CA VAL A 420 27.46 -16.72 -12.85
C VAL A 420 28.83 -16.31 -13.42
N ASN A 421 28.85 -15.56 -14.52
CA ASN A 421 30.09 -15.04 -15.10
C ASN A 421 30.89 -14.21 -14.08
N THR A 422 30.21 -13.31 -13.37
CA THR A 422 30.82 -12.42 -12.37
C THR A 422 31.40 -13.24 -11.21
N ILE A 423 30.62 -14.19 -10.69
CA ILE A 423 31.03 -15.09 -9.60
C ILE A 423 32.23 -15.94 -10.02
N TYR A 424 32.15 -16.60 -11.18
CA TYR A 424 33.21 -17.41 -11.74
C TYR A 424 34.51 -16.61 -11.88
N THR A 425 34.42 -15.45 -12.54
CA THR A 425 35.57 -14.58 -12.78
C THR A 425 36.23 -14.17 -11.46
N ASN A 426 35.44 -13.79 -10.47
CA ASN A 426 35.97 -13.40 -9.17
C ASN A 426 36.58 -14.58 -8.39
N ALA A 427 35.93 -15.74 -8.41
CA ALA A 427 36.45 -16.95 -7.76
C ALA A 427 37.79 -17.39 -8.35
N VAL A 428 37.92 -17.33 -9.68
CA VAL A 428 39.16 -17.61 -10.41
C VAL A 428 40.24 -16.57 -10.08
N ASN A 429 39.93 -15.28 -10.26
CA ASN A 429 40.91 -14.20 -10.08
C ASN A 429 41.47 -14.13 -8.66
N LYS A 430 40.63 -14.42 -7.66
CA LYS A 430 41.01 -14.36 -6.25
C LYS A 430 41.32 -15.72 -5.62
N ASN A 431 41.20 -16.81 -6.37
CA ASN A 431 41.31 -18.18 -5.85
C ASN A 431 40.39 -18.42 -4.62
N ILE A 432 39.14 -17.96 -4.70
CA ILE A 432 38.14 -18.19 -3.64
C ILE A 432 37.72 -19.66 -3.69
N ARG A 433 37.91 -20.37 -2.59
CA ARG A 433 37.59 -21.79 -2.46
C ARG A 433 36.51 -22.07 -1.43
N ASN A 434 35.93 -23.27 -1.50
CA ASN A 434 34.90 -23.75 -0.58
C ASN A 434 33.65 -22.85 -0.55
N GLY A 435 33.27 -22.32 -1.71
CA GLY A 435 32.02 -21.57 -1.86
C GLY A 435 30.81 -22.49 -1.99
N SER A 436 29.63 -21.90 -2.03
CA SER A 436 28.35 -22.56 -2.27
C SER A 436 27.55 -21.74 -3.27
N PHE A 437 27.06 -22.40 -4.30
CA PHE A 437 26.20 -21.82 -5.32
C PHE A 437 24.99 -22.73 -5.51
N LEU A 438 23.86 -22.28 -4.99
CA LEU A 438 22.57 -22.96 -5.05
C LEU A 438 21.63 -22.26 -5.99
N TYR A 439 20.93 -23.02 -6.83
CA TYR A 439 20.01 -22.46 -7.79
C TYR A 439 18.73 -23.26 -8.00
N GLY A 440 17.66 -22.57 -8.40
CA GLY A 440 16.39 -23.20 -8.76
C GLY A 440 16.54 -24.10 -10.00
N TYR A 441 15.82 -25.23 -10.01
CA TYR A 441 15.70 -26.13 -11.17
C TYR A 441 14.39 -25.86 -11.93
N ASP A 442 14.48 -25.55 -13.22
CA ASP A 442 13.35 -25.50 -14.15
C ASP A 442 13.57 -26.52 -15.28
N GLU A 443 12.54 -27.31 -15.58
CA GLU A 443 12.55 -28.33 -16.64
C GLU A 443 12.62 -27.68 -18.04
N ASP A 444 12.19 -26.43 -18.18
CA ASP A 444 12.07 -25.73 -19.47
C ASP A 444 13.25 -24.79 -19.80
N ASN A 445 14.17 -24.54 -18.86
CA ASN A 445 15.18 -23.50 -18.99
C ASN A 445 16.61 -24.08 -18.96
N HIS A 446 17.14 -24.38 -20.14
CA HIS A 446 18.49 -24.90 -20.27
C HIS A 446 19.51 -23.78 -20.04
N LEU A 447 20.24 -23.86 -18.93
CA LEU A 447 21.50 -23.12 -18.77
C LEU A 447 22.34 -23.34 -20.03
N SER A 448 22.92 -22.26 -20.57
CA SER A 448 23.84 -22.39 -21.69
C SER A 448 25.01 -23.29 -21.30
N GLN A 449 25.58 -24.02 -22.27
CA GLN A 449 26.75 -24.88 -22.00
C GLN A 449 27.90 -24.10 -21.35
N ALA A 450 28.10 -22.84 -21.73
CA ALA A 450 29.13 -21.99 -21.14
C ALA A 450 28.94 -21.77 -19.63
N VAL A 451 27.69 -21.58 -19.19
CA VAL A 451 27.35 -21.45 -17.76
C VAL A 451 27.56 -22.77 -17.03
N ILE A 452 27.16 -23.89 -17.64
CA ILE A 452 27.38 -25.23 -17.07
C ILE A 452 28.88 -25.49 -16.87
N ASP A 453 29.70 -25.18 -17.88
CA ASP A 453 31.15 -25.39 -17.82
C ASP A 453 31.80 -24.54 -16.71
N GLN A 454 31.35 -23.30 -16.52
CA GLN A 454 31.82 -22.45 -15.41
C GLN A 454 31.44 -23.01 -14.04
N LEU A 455 30.20 -23.47 -13.88
CA LEU A 455 29.71 -24.07 -12.65
C LEU A 455 30.45 -25.38 -12.31
N GLU A 456 30.73 -26.23 -13.30
CA GLU A 456 31.54 -27.43 -13.10
C GLU A 456 32.99 -27.10 -12.77
N SER A 457 33.58 -26.05 -13.37
CA SER A 457 34.92 -25.59 -12.99
C SER A 457 34.97 -25.06 -11.55
N LEU A 458 33.96 -24.31 -11.10
CA LEU A 458 33.86 -23.93 -9.68
C LEU A 458 33.85 -25.16 -8.76
N ARG A 459 33.09 -26.19 -9.13
CA ARG A 459 33.00 -27.44 -8.36
C ARG A 459 34.33 -28.21 -8.35
N ALA A 460 34.95 -28.39 -9.51
CA ALA A 460 36.12 -29.25 -9.67
C ALA A 460 37.44 -28.58 -9.24
N ASP A 461 37.62 -27.29 -9.56
CA ASP A 461 38.91 -26.62 -9.42
C ASP A 461 39.00 -25.77 -8.14
N TYR A 462 37.86 -25.33 -7.61
CA TYR A 462 37.76 -24.40 -6.47
C TYR A 462 37.04 -25.00 -5.25
N ASP A 463 36.66 -26.28 -5.29
CA ASP A 463 35.97 -26.97 -4.21
C ASP A 463 34.62 -26.34 -3.84
N TRP A 464 33.92 -25.71 -4.80
CA TRP A 464 32.61 -25.14 -4.55
C TRP A 464 31.54 -26.23 -4.50
N TYR A 465 30.61 -26.10 -3.56
CA TYR A 465 29.36 -26.82 -3.63
C TYR A 465 28.45 -26.13 -4.66
N VAL A 466 28.13 -26.85 -5.73
CA VAL A 466 27.20 -26.38 -6.76
C VAL A 466 26.04 -27.34 -6.80
N GLY A 467 24.83 -26.86 -6.52
CA GLY A 467 23.66 -27.72 -6.36
C GLY A 467 22.36 -27.02 -6.70
N TYR A 468 21.31 -27.82 -6.80
CA TYR A 468 19.95 -27.35 -6.99
C TYR A 468 19.21 -27.32 -5.65
N HIS A 469 18.17 -26.49 -5.55
CA HIS A 469 17.18 -26.55 -4.47
C HIS A 469 16.29 -27.78 -4.54
#